data_AF-A0A833SCC8-F1
#
_entry.id   AF-A0A833SCC8-F1
#
_cell.length_a   1.000
_cell.length_b   1.000
_cell.length_c   1.000
_cell.angle_alpha   90.00
_cell.angle_beta   90.00
_cell.angle_gamma   90.00
#
_symmetry.space_group_name_H-M   'P 1'
#
loop_
_entity.id
_entity.type
_entity.pdbx_description
1 polymer ?
#
loop_
_entity_poly.entity_id
_entity_poly.type
_entity_poly.pdbx_seq_one_letter_code
_entity_poly.pdbx_strand_id
1 'polypeptide(L)'
;MGRYSHEPVNASKSCKARGSNLRVHFKNTHETARAIKNMSLRRAQKYLKNVIEHKECVPFRRFNGGVGRCAQAKQFGTTQGRWPKKSAEFLLQLLKNAESNADVAGLDLDRLVINHIQVNHAPCLRRRTYRAHGRINPYMSSPCHIEVILTEKEDFVVKSPEEEPSKKKLSKKKLARQKEKMMRE
;
A
#
# COMPACT_ATOMS: atom_id res chain seq x y z
N MET A 1 16.04 -6.76 -13.89
CA MET A 1 14.89 -6.52 -12.98
C MET A 1 14.80 -5.02 -12.71
N GLY A 2 13.61 -4.40 -12.78
CA GLY A 2 13.49 -2.95 -12.58
C GLY A 2 13.70 -2.54 -11.12
N ARG A 3 14.28 -1.36 -10.86
CA ARG A 3 14.45 -0.81 -9.51
C ARG A 3 13.10 -0.49 -8.88
N TYR A 4 12.89 -0.94 -7.64
CA TYR A 4 11.72 -0.63 -6.81
C TYR A 4 12.05 0.56 -5.91
N SER A 5 11.03 1.33 -5.51
CA SER A 5 11.23 2.46 -4.59
C SER A 5 11.56 2.02 -3.16
N HIS A 6 11.07 0.84 -2.76
CA HIS A 6 11.19 0.29 -1.43
C HIS A 6 11.70 -1.15 -1.51
N GLU A 7 12.57 -1.54 -0.57
CA GLU A 7 13.04 -2.92 -0.46
C GLU A 7 12.40 -3.61 0.75
N PRO A 8 11.98 -4.87 0.61
CA PRO A 8 11.44 -5.63 1.73
C PRO A 8 12.54 -5.88 2.77
N VAL A 9 12.17 -5.88 4.05
CA VAL A 9 13.09 -6.15 5.16
C VAL A 9 13.76 -7.51 4.98
N ASN A 10 12.96 -8.53 4.66
CA ASN A 10 13.43 -9.89 4.37
C ASN A 10 13.14 -10.21 2.90
N ALA A 11 14.18 -10.15 2.06
CA ALA A 11 14.04 -10.41 0.62
C ALA A 11 13.58 -11.85 0.33
N SER A 12 14.05 -12.83 1.11
CA SER A 12 13.69 -14.25 0.96
C SER A 12 12.21 -14.53 1.21
N LYS A 13 11.57 -13.79 2.13
CA LYS A 13 10.14 -13.94 2.48
C LYS A 13 9.25 -12.96 1.73
N SER A 14 9.67 -12.54 0.54
CA SER A 14 8.97 -11.50 -0.21
C SER A 14 8.97 -11.78 -1.70
N CYS A 15 7.89 -11.39 -2.36
CA CYS A 15 7.81 -11.40 -3.81
C CYS A 15 7.49 -10.00 -4.33
N LYS A 16 7.87 -9.74 -5.59
CA LYS A 16 7.70 -8.44 -6.23
C LYS A 16 6.98 -8.59 -7.56
N ALA A 17 6.17 -7.60 -7.91
CA ALA A 17 5.55 -7.48 -9.24
C ALA A 17 5.51 -6.01 -9.67
N ARG A 18 5.60 -5.75 -10.97
CA ARG A 18 5.56 -4.39 -11.53
C ARG A 18 4.86 -4.37 -12.88
N GLY A 19 4.09 -3.32 -13.13
CA GLY A 19 3.59 -2.95 -14.44
C GLY A 19 4.04 -1.55 -14.82
N SER A 20 4.50 -1.36 -16.06
CA SER A 20 4.99 -0.07 -16.56
C SER A 20 4.15 0.43 -17.73
N ASN A 21 3.97 1.75 -17.83
CA ASN A 21 3.21 2.39 -18.91
C ASN A 21 1.78 1.82 -19.08
N LEU A 22 1.15 1.42 -17.97
CA LEU A 22 -0.19 0.84 -17.99
C LEU A 22 -1.20 1.93 -18.36
N ARG A 23 -2.03 1.66 -19.38
CA ARG A 23 -3.03 2.61 -19.89
C ARG A 23 -4.30 2.63 -19.02
N VAL A 24 -4.13 3.01 -17.76
CA VAL A 24 -5.18 3.22 -16.75
C VAL A 24 -5.02 4.59 -16.11
N HIS A 25 -6.11 5.16 -15.59
CA HIS A 25 -6.10 6.51 -15.06
C HIS A 25 -5.37 6.59 -13.71
N PHE A 26 -4.19 7.23 -13.70
CA PHE A 26 -3.33 7.34 -12.52
C PHE A 26 -4.06 7.58 -11.19
N LYS A 27 -4.92 8.62 -11.13
CA LYS A 27 -5.59 9.00 -9.86
C LYS A 27 -6.50 7.90 -9.33
N ASN A 28 -7.20 7.20 -10.22
CA ASN A 28 -8.11 6.12 -9.82
C ASN A 28 -7.30 4.94 -9.31
N THR A 29 -6.21 4.61 -10.03
CA THR A 29 -5.31 3.53 -9.67
C THR A 29 -4.61 3.80 -8.34
N HIS A 30 -4.25 5.06 -8.05
CA HIS A 30 -3.68 5.46 -6.78
C HIS A 30 -4.66 5.25 -5.61
N GLU A 31 -5.92 5.68 -5.73
CA GLU A 31 -6.92 5.48 -4.68
C GLU A 31 -7.20 3.98 -4.47
N THR A 32 -7.33 3.19 -5.54
CA THR A 32 -7.51 1.72 -5.42
C THR A 32 -6.32 1.04 -4.79
N ALA A 33 -5.10 1.44 -5.16
CA ALA A 33 -3.88 0.88 -4.60
C ALA A 33 -3.77 1.20 -3.10
N ARG A 34 -4.13 2.42 -2.70
CA ARG A 34 -4.15 2.79 -1.29
C ARG A 34 -5.18 2.02 -0.48
N ALA A 35 -6.32 1.67 -1.07
CA ALA A 35 -7.35 0.87 -0.40
C ALA A 35 -6.88 -0.56 -0.09
N ILE A 36 -6.09 -1.19 -0.97
CA ILE A 36 -5.60 -2.57 -0.78
C ILE A 36 -4.28 -2.66 -0.01
N LYS A 37 -3.64 -1.53 0.31
CA LYS A 37 -2.39 -1.52 1.07
C LYS A 37 -2.60 -2.13 2.46
N ASN A 38 -1.70 -2.99 2.90
CA ASN A 38 -1.71 -3.74 4.17
C ASN A 38 -2.86 -4.76 4.31
N MET A 39 -3.58 -5.08 3.23
CA MET A 39 -4.53 -6.21 3.24
C MET A 39 -3.81 -7.53 2.98
N SER A 40 -4.38 -8.64 3.47
CA SER A 40 -3.98 -9.96 3.01
C SER A 40 -4.29 -10.12 1.51
N LEU A 41 -3.48 -10.90 0.81
CA LEU A 41 -3.62 -11.10 -0.64
C LEU A 41 -5.03 -11.60 -1.00
N ARG A 42 -5.52 -12.62 -0.28
CA ARG A 42 -6.87 -13.19 -0.47
C ARG A 42 -7.98 -12.15 -0.25
N ARG A 43 -7.89 -11.31 0.80
CA ARG A 43 -8.89 -10.23 1.03
C ARG A 43 -8.82 -9.17 -0.05
N ALA A 44 -7.61 -8.77 -0.48
CA ALA A 44 -7.43 -7.77 -1.53
C ALA A 44 -8.01 -8.22 -2.86
N GLN A 45 -7.78 -9.48 -3.28
CA GLN A 45 -8.39 -10.04 -4.48
C GLN A 45 -9.93 -10.06 -4.40
N LYS A 46 -10.48 -10.50 -3.27
CA LYS A 46 -11.95 -10.48 -3.03
C LYS A 46 -12.50 -9.05 -3.06
N TYR A 47 -11.81 -8.11 -2.43
CA TYR A 47 -12.17 -6.70 -2.44
C TYR A 47 -12.23 -6.13 -3.86
N LEU A 48 -11.19 -6.35 -4.67
CA LEU A 48 -11.15 -5.86 -6.05
C LEU A 48 -12.26 -6.47 -6.92
N LYS A 49 -12.58 -7.76 -6.74
CA LYS A 49 -13.74 -8.39 -7.41
C LYS A 49 -15.06 -7.73 -6.99
N ASN A 50 -15.24 -7.50 -5.69
CA ASN A 50 -16.43 -6.80 -5.17
C ASN A 50 -16.54 -5.36 -5.69
N VAL A 51 -15.42 -4.66 -5.92
CA VAL A 51 -15.40 -3.33 -6.56
C VAL A 51 -15.88 -3.40 -8.00
N ILE A 52 -15.47 -4.42 -8.77
CA ILE A 52 -15.93 -4.63 -10.14
C ILE A 52 -17.44 -4.92 -10.19
N GLU A 53 -17.94 -5.66 -9.20
CA GLU A 53 -19.37 -5.99 -9.03
C GLU A 53 -20.18 -4.88 -8.34
N HIS A 54 -19.57 -3.74 -7.99
CA HIS A 54 -20.19 -2.62 -7.29
C HIS A 54 -20.74 -2.94 -5.88
N LYS A 55 -20.29 -4.04 -5.26
CA LYS A 55 -20.67 -4.44 -3.90
C LYS A 55 -19.91 -3.67 -2.82
N GLU A 56 -18.64 -3.35 -3.09
CA GLU A 56 -17.81 -2.52 -2.21
C GLU A 56 -17.23 -1.36 -3.03
N CYS A 57 -17.22 -0.14 -2.49
CA CYS A 57 -16.64 1.01 -3.17
C CYS A 57 -15.17 1.21 -2.81
N VAL A 58 -14.45 1.96 -3.64
CA VAL A 58 -13.11 2.46 -3.33
C VAL A 58 -13.24 3.84 -2.69
N PRO A 59 -12.67 4.07 -1.50
CA PRO A 59 -12.68 5.39 -0.88
C PRO A 59 -11.75 6.33 -1.67
N PHE A 60 -12.24 7.50 -2.05
CA PHE A 60 -11.44 8.53 -2.72
C PHE A 60 -11.02 9.57 -1.68
N ARG A 61 -9.74 9.53 -1.27
CA ARG A 61 -9.21 10.38 -0.18
C ARG A 61 -8.41 11.57 -0.69
N ARG A 62 -7.47 11.36 -1.61
CA ARG A 62 -6.59 12.44 -2.12
C ARG A 62 -7.22 13.14 -3.32
N PHE A 63 -7.75 12.36 -4.27
CA PHE A 63 -8.30 12.90 -5.52
C PHE A 63 -9.83 12.96 -5.48
N ASN A 64 -10.38 13.72 -4.54
CA ASN A 64 -11.81 13.74 -4.22
C ASN A 64 -12.60 14.93 -4.80
N GLY A 65 -11.96 15.83 -5.55
CA GLY A 65 -12.64 16.94 -6.23
C GLY A 65 -13.66 16.46 -7.27
N GLY A 66 -14.94 16.85 -7.10
CA GLY A 66 -16.03 16.43 -7.98
C GLY A 66 -16.43 14.94 -7.84
N VAL A 67 -15.97 14.25 -6.79
CA VAL A 67 -16.36 12.87 -6.50
C VAL A 67 -17.67 12.86 -5.72
N GLY A 68 -18.67 12.13 -6.24
CA GLY A 68 -19.96 11.95 -5.57
C GLY A 68 -19.84 11.16 -4.26
N ARG A 69 -20.89 11.22 -3.44
CA ARG A 69 -20.97 10.47 -2.19
C ARG A 69 -21.49 9.06 -2.45
N CYS A 70 -21.01 8.10 -1.67
CA CYS A 70 -21.44 6.70 -1.76
C CYS A 70 -21.67 6.16 -0.35
N ALA A 71 -22.81 5.50 -0.11
CA ALA A 71 -23.14 4.92 1.19
C ALA A 71 -22.11 3.86 1.63
N GLN A 72 -21.57 3.08 0.69
CA GLN A 72 -20.56 2.05 0.95
C GLN A 72 -19.24 2.63 1.47
N ALA A 73 -18.97 3.92 1.26
CA ALA A 73 -17.73 4.57 1.71
C ALA A 73 -17.66 4.73 3.24
N LYS A 74 -18.82 4.61 3.92
CA LYS A 74 -18.93 4.66 5.39
C LYS A 74 -18.02 3.65 6.07
N GLN A 75 -17.82 2.46 5.49
CA GLN A 75 -16.93 1.43 6.06
C GLN A 75 -15.47 1.90 6.19
N PHE A 76 -15.07 2.90 5.39
CA PHE A 76 -13.71 3.45 5.38
C PHE A 76 -13.59 4.79 6.13
N GLY A 77 -14.65 5.20 6.85
CA GLY A 77 -14.70 6.49 7.55
C GLY A 77 -14.76 7.69 6.61
N THR A 78 -15.24 7.52 5.37
CA THR A 78 -15.28 8.57 4.35
C THR A 78 -16.66 8.67 3.71
N THR A 79 -17.03 9.84 3.19
CA THR A 79 -18.33 10.03 2.52
C THR A 79 -18.27 9.81 1.01
N GLN A 80 -17.07 9.91 0.42
CA GLN A 80 -16.84 9.89 -1.03
C GLN A 80 -16.19 8.58 -1.48
N GLY A 81 -16.77 7.96 -2.52
CA GLY A 81 -16.25 6.72 -3.08
C GLY A 81 -16.78 6.46 -4.48
N ARG A 82 -16.05 5.63 -5.25
CA ARG A 82 -16.42 5.21 -6.61
C ARG A 82 -16.03 3.75 -6.87
N TRP A 83 -16.44 3.22 -8.01
CA TRP A 83 -16.07 1.88 -8.49
C TRP A 83 -15.19 1.95 -9.76
N PRO A 84 -13.89 2.26 -9.63
CA PRO A 84 -12.97 2.36 -10.77
C PRO A 84 -12.62 0.98 -11.35
N LYS A 85 -13.56 0.35 -12.07
CA LYS A 85 -13.47 -1.01 -12.64
C LYS A 85 -12.15 -1.29 -13.35
N LYS A 86 -11.76 -0.44 -14.32
CA LYS A 86 -10.52 -0.62 -15.10
C LYS A 86 -9.26 -0.62 -14.22
N SER A 87 -9.23 0.19 -13.15
CA SER A 87 -8.07 0.18 -12.23
C SER A 87 -8.04 -1.08 -11.37
N ALA A 88 -9.20 -1.56 -10.93
CA ALA A 88 -9.31 -2.80 -10.18
C ALA A 88 -8.87 -4.03 -11.00
N GLU A 89 -9.25 -4.11 -12.27
CA GLU A 89 -8.85 -5.18 -13.19
C GLU A 89 -7.33 -5.27 -13.37
N PHE A 90 -6.65 -4.14 -13.62
CA PHE A 90 -5.20 -4.10 -13.78
C PHE A 90 -4.46 -4.45 -12.47
N LEU A 91 -4.98 -4.02 -11.32
CA LEU A 91 -4.42 -4.41 -10.03
C LEU A 91 -4.61 -5.90 -9.75
N LEU A 92 -5.77 -6.48 -10.11
CA LEU A 92 -6.03 -7.90 -9.95
C LEU A 92 -5.08 -8.74 -10.81
N GLN A 93 -4.85 -8.35 -12.07
CA GLN A 93 -3.86 -8.98 -12.94
C GLN A 93 -2.44 -8.92 -12.34
N LEU A 94 -2.06 -7.77 -11.76
CA LEU A 94 -0.75 -7.62 -11.14
C LEU A 94 -0.61 -8.46 -9.87
N LEU A 95 -1.67 -8.57 -9.05
CA LEU A 95 -1.68 -9.43 -7.87
C LEU A 95 -1.62 -10.92 -8.23
N LYS A 96 -2.30 -11.35 -9.30
CA LYS A 96 -2.21 -12.73 -9.80
C LYS A 96 -0.79 -13.06 -10.29
N ASN A 97 -0.11 -12.10 -10.91
CA ASN A 97 1.30 -12.25 -11.28
C ASN A 97 2.21 -12.33 -10.04
N ALA A 98 1.97 -11.49 -9.03
CA ALA A 98 2.70 -11.54 -7.77
C ALA A 98 2.49 -12.88 -7.02
N GLU A 99 1.28 -13.42 -7.05
CA GLU A 99 0.92 -14.74 -6.51
C GLU A 99 1.70 -15.86 -7.21
N SER A 100 1.73 -15.84 -8.56
CA SER A 100 2.53 -16.81 -9.33
C SER A 100 4.03 -16.70 -9.03
N ASN A 101 4.56 -15.49 -8.81
CA ASN A 101 5.95 -15.31 -8.40
C ASN A 101 6.22 -15.82 -6.98
N ALA A 102 5.24 -15.71 -6.08
CA ALA A 102 5.36 -16.19 -4.71
C ALA A 102 5.36 -17.72 -4.65
N ASP A 103 4.53 -18.37 -5.47
CA ASP A 103 4.47 -19.82 -5.63
C ASP A 103 5.81 -20.38 -6.14
N VAL A 104 6.38 -19.74 -7.17
CA VAL A 104 7.72 -20.09 -7.69
C VAL A 104 8.81 -19.91 -6.63
N ALA A 105 8.67 -18.92 -5.74
CA ALA A 105 9.60 -18.68 -4.64
C ALA A 105 9.37 -19.60 -3.42
N GLY A 106 8.31 -20.42 -3.42
CA GLY A 106 7.96 -21.32 -2.32
C GLY A 106 7.43 -20.60 -1.07
N LEU A 107 6.80 -19.43 -1.23
CA LEU A 107 6.19 -18.69 -0.12
C LEU A 107 4.80 -19.22 0.20
N ASP A 108 4.39 -19.16 1.48
CA ASP A 108 3.02 -19.50 1.87
C ASP A 108 2.03 -18.42 1.40
N LEU A 109 1.22 -18.76 0.39
CA LEU A 109 0.22 -17.89 -0.23
C LEU A 109 -0.82 -17.35 0.76
N ASP A 110 -1.09 -18.07 1.85
CA ASP A 110 -2.15 -17.71 2.81
C ASP A 110 -1.70 -16.65 3.79
N ARG A 111 -0.38 -16.58 4.03
CA ARG A 111 0.27 -15.60 4.89
C ARG A 111 0.72 -14.35 4.16
N LEU A 112 0.54 -14.27 2.84
CA LEU A 112 0.95 -13.11 2.05
C LEU A 112 0.11 -11.87 2.37
N VAL A 113 0.81 -10.78 2.66
CA VAL A 113 0.24 -9.46 2.88
C VAL A 113 0.84 -8.47 1.88
N ILE A 114 0.01 -7.55 1.37
CA ILE A 114 0.47 -6.44 0.52
C ILE A 114 1.15 -5.40 1.42
N ASN A 115 2.46 -5.54 1.62
CA ASN A 115 3.23 -4.62 2.44
C ASN A 115 3.45 -3.28 1.72
N HIS A 116 3.89 -3.35 0.47
CA HIS A 116 4.15 -2.16 -0.33
C HIS A 116 3.34 -2.20 -1.64
N ILE A 117 2.66 -1.09 -1.90
CA ILE A 117 2.10 -0.80 -3.21
C ILE A 117 2.28 0.68 -3.48
N GLN A 118 2.79 0.99 -4.66
CA GLN A 118 3.00 2.36 -5.12
C GLN A 118 2.56 2.49 -6.57
N VAL A 119 1.97 3.64 -6.86
CA VAL A 119 1.53 4.03 -8.20
C VAL A 119 2.18 5.36 -8.53
N ASN A 120 2.93 5.39 -9.63
CA ASN A 120 3.62 6.57 -10.13
C ASN A 120 3.05 6.98 -11.49
N HIS A 121 3.15 8.27 -11.82
CA HIS A 121 2.80 8.74 -13.16
C HIS A 121 3.75 8.16 -14.21
N ALA A 122 3.20 7.74 -15.34
CA ALA A 122 3.97 7.40 -16.53
C ALA A 122 3.87 8.54 -17.57
N PRO A 123 4.76 8.59 -18.58
CA PRO A 123 4.73 9.61 -19.62
C PRO A 123 3.35 9.71 -20.31
N CYS A 124 2.80 10.92 -20.39
CA CYS A 124 1.48 11.15 -20.97
C CYS A 124 1.50 11.00 -22.50
N LEU A 125 0.58 10.19 -23.05
CA LEU A 125 0.33 10.16 -24.50
C LEU A 125 -0.50 11.39 -24.90
N ARG A 126 -0.14 12.02 -26.01
CA ARG A 126 -0.70 13.30 -26.46
C ARG A 126 -1.69 13.09 -27.60
N ARG A 127 -2.92 13.58 -27.43
CA ARG A 127 -3.90 13.80 -28.52
C ARG A 127 -4.35 15.26 -28.47
N ARG A 128 -5.08 15.70 -29.49
CA ARG A 128 -5.62 17.06 -29.61
C ARG A 128 -7.13 17.00 -29.76
N THR A 129 -7.82 18.01 -29.25
CA THR A 129 -9.26 18.23 -29.45
C THR A 129 -9.46 19.61 -30.04
N TYR A 130 -10.12 19.66 -31.18
CA TYR A 130 -10.53 20.91 -31.82
C TYR A 130 -11.71 21.51 -31.05
N ARG A 131 -11.66 22.82 -30.81
CA ARG A 131 -12.64 23.57 -30.03
C ARG A 131 -13.13 24.79 -30.82
N ALA A 132 -14.17 25.43 -30.30
CA ALA A 132 -14.77 26.62 -30.91
C ALA A 132 -13.73 27.71 -31.20
N HIS A 133 -14.00 28.50 -32.24
CA HIS A 133 -13.15 29.62 -32.70
C HIS A 133 -11.71 29.21 -33.02
N GLY A 134 -11.50 28.04 -33.65
CA GLY A 134 -10.19 27.59 -34.10
C GLY A 134 -9.21 27.17 -32.99
N ARG A 135 -9.68 27.07 -31.73
CA ARG A 135 -8.82 26.70 -30.60
C ARG A 135 -8.47 25.21 -30.65
N ILE A 136 -7.22 24.86 -30.30
CA ILE A 136 -6.76 23.47 -30.21
C ILE A 136 -6.27 23.20 -28.78
N ASN A 137 -6.97 22.33 -28.06
CA ASN A 137 -6.62 21.97 -26.68
C ASN A 137 -6.02 20.56 -26.62
N PRO A 138 -5.11 20.28 -25.69
CA PRO A 138 -4.57 18.94 -25.51
C PRO A 138 -5.60 17.99 -24.85
N TYR A 139 -5.64 16.76 -25.33
CA TYR A 139 -6.39 15.66 -24.71
C TYR A 139 -5.43 14.52 -24.39
N MET A 140 -4.84 14.59 -23.20
CA MET A 140 -3.76 13.69 -22.78
C MET A 140 -4.29 12.47 -22.06
N SER A 141 -3.66 11.31 -22.27
CA SER A 141 -3.88 10.14 -21.39
C SER A 141 -2.94 10.20 -20.19
N SER A 142 -3.37 9.66 -19.06
CA SER A 142 -2.63 9.63 -17.79
C SER A 142 -2.26 8.20 -17.37
N PRO A 143 -1.35 7.50 -18.10
CA PRO A 143 -0.91 6.16 -17.74
C PRO A 143 -0.13 6.14 -16.41
N CYS A 144 0.08 4.95 -15.87
CA CYS A 144 0.83 4.79 -14.62
C CYS A 144 1.82 3.63 -14.62
N HIS A 145 2.79 3.72 -13.73
CA HIS A 145 3.61 2.60 -13.27
C HIS A 145 3.05 2.12 -11.93
N ILE A 146 2.92 0.81 -11.77
CA ILE A 146 2.46 0.19 -10.53
C ILE A 146 3.55 -0.79 -10.07
N GLU A 147 3.92 -0.72 -8.81
CA GLU A 147 4.81 -1.68 -8.18
C GLU A 147 4.16 -2.23 -6.91
N VAL A 148 4.32 -3.54 -6.69
CA VAL A 148 3.78 -4.28 -5.55
C VAL A 148 4.87 -5.15 -4.96
N ILE A 149 4.91 -5.20 -3.64
CA ILE A 149 5.73 -6.12 -2.85
C ILE A 149 4.80 -6.84 -1.88
N LEU A 150 4.76 -8.15 -1.98
CA LEU A 150 4.11 -9.01 -0.99
C LEU A 150 5.18 -9.52 -0.03
N THR A 151 4.84 -9.61 1.24
CA THR A 151 5.68 -10.24 2.26
C THR A 151 4.86 -11.25 3.01
N GLU A 152 5.49 -12.36 3.37
CA GLU A 152 4.91 -13.30 4.31
C GLU A 152 4.82 -12.64 5.69
N LYS A 153 3.67 -12.77 6.35
CA LYS A 153 3.48 -12.22 7.69
C LYS A 153 4.28 -13.06 8.69
N GLU A 154 5.24 -12.43 9.36
CA GLU A 154 5.97 -13.07 10.45
C GLU A 154 5.12 -13.07 11.73
N ASP A 155 5.23 -14.16 12.49
CA ASP A 155 4.69 -14.22 13.84
C ASP A 155 5.44 -13.21 14.74
N PHE A 156 4.73 -12.59 15.66
CA PHE A 156 5.30 -11.52 16.49
C PHE A 156 6.38 -12.09 17.41
N VAL A 157 7.66 -11.94 17.01
CA VAL A 157 8.79 -12.26 17.86
C VAL A 157 8.98 -11.11 18.84
N VAL A 158 8.57 -11.31 20.10
CA VAL A 158 8.92 -10.39 21.18
C VAL A 158 10.44 -10.40 21.29
N LYS A 159 11.09 -9.35 20.78
CA LYS A 159 12.51 -9.14 21.06
C LYS A 159 12.64 -8.98 22.57
N SER A 160 13.44 -9.85 23.18
CA SER A 160 13.87 -9.67 24.56
C SER A 160 14.43 -8.25 24.70
N PRO A 161 14.08 -7.49 25.75
CA PRO A 161 14.70 -6.19 25.98
C PRO A 161 16.21 -6.39 26.02
N GLU A 162 16.94 -5.58 25.24
CA GLU A 162 18.40 -5.56 25.26
C GLU A 162 18.85 -5.45 26.72
N GLU A 163 19.79 -6.31 27.12
CA GLU A 163 20.28 -6.37 28.50
C GLU A 163 20.61 -4.97 29.00
N GLU A 164 20.00 -4.57 30.13
CA GLU A 164 20.29 -3.29 30.75
C GLU A 164 21.81 -3.10 30.84
N PRO A 165 22.36 -1.92 30.46
CA PRO A 165 23.79 -1.68 30.53
C PRO A 165 24.26 -2.03 31.94
N SER A 166 25.24 -2.92 32.05
CA SER A 166 25.71 -3.50 33.31
C SER A 166 25.77 -2.42 34.39
N LYS A 167 24.89 -2.51 35.41
CA LYS A 167 24.85 -1.54 36.51
C LYS A 167 26.25 -1.52 37.13
N LYS A 168 26.99 -0.42 36.96
CA LYS A 168 28.29 -0.23 37.64
C LYS A 168 28.05 -0.50 39.13
N LYS A 169 28.80 -1.42 39.73
CA LYS A 169 28.66 -1.75 41.17
C LYS A 169 28.88 -0.48 41.98
N LEU A 170 27.79 0.12 42.46
CA LEU A 170 27.82 1.26 43.36
C LEU A 170 28.18 0.75 44.76
N SER A 171 29.05 1.47 45.47
CA SER A 171 29.35 1.18 46.88
C SER A 171 28.06 1.21 47.73
N LYS A 172 27.93 0.29 48.69
CA LYS A 172 26.75 0.16 49.58
C LYS A 172 26.36 1.51 50.22
N LYS A 173 27.34 2.35 50.55
CA LYS A 173 27.13 3.68 51.16
C LYS A 173 26.43 4.66 50.22
N LYS A 174 26.69 4.58 48.91
CA LYS A 174 26.09 5.45 47.89
C LYS A 174 24.64 5.05 47.59
N LEU A 175 24.35 3.75 47.60
CA LEU A 175 22.99 3.20 47.46
C LEU A 175 22.10 3.58 48.65
N ALA A 176 22.61 3.46 49.88
CA ALA A 176 21.87 3.86 51.08
C ALA A 176 21.51 5.36 51.04
N ARG A 177 22.48 6.22 50.68
CA ARG A 177 22.27 7.67 50.58
C ARG A 177 21.29 8.05 49.46
N GLN A 178 21.27 7.32 48.34
CA GLN A 178 20.27 7.53 47.27
C GLN A 178 18.87 7.12 47.72
N LYS A 179 18.73 5.98 48.42
CA LYS A 179 17.45 5.55 49.00
C LYS A 179 16.92 6.54 50.04
N GLU A 180 17.77 7.00 50.96
CA GLU A 180 17.38 8.01 51.94
C GLU A 180 16.95 9.33 51.29
N LYS A 181 17.57 9.70 50.16
CA LYS A 181 17.21 10.92 49.43
C LYS A 181 15.87 10.76 48.69
N MET A 182 15.60 9.60 48.10
CA MET A 182 14.31 9.29 47.46
C MET A 182 13.16 9.15 48.45
N MET A 183 13.43 8.76 49.70
CA MET A 183 12.40 8.65 50.75
C MET A 183 12.09 9.99 51.44
N ARG A 184 12.83 11.05 51.10
CA ARG A 184 12.67 12.41 51.65
C ARG A 184 11.95 13.37 50.68
N GLU A 185 11.73 12.94 49.45
CA GLU A 185 10.81 13.57 48.48
C GLU A 185 9.47 12.81 48.53
#